data_AF-A0A7W1PI38-F1
#
_entry.id   AF-A0A7W1PI38-F1
#
_cell.length_a   1.000
_cell.length_b   1.000
_cell.length_c   1.000
_cell.angle_alpha   90.00
_cell.angle_beta   90.00
_cell.angle_gamma   90.00
#
_symmetry.space_group_name_H-M   'P 1'
#
loop_
_entity.id
_entity.type
_entity.pdbx_description
1 polymer ?
#
loop_
_entity_poly.entity_id
_entity_poly.type
_entity_poly.pdbx_seq_one_letter_code
_entity_poly.pdbx_strand_id
1 'polypeptide(L)'
;MTRLARLRPRLHPALWISLAVAACMDASGPQLRIAARLESASSATLAGAPGAPLAEPIRVRVVDGQGTGVAGERVTFSIASGGGQVEPAEAVTDSDGLAAAEWRLGLQPGTQTLRATNGARSLTLSATAIDGPGARIAYVSGGRPQAELLPAGCIIPEPLVVRVTDAQGRPVAGATVSFEDAGGGASASPGVATTDGLGLARTTWRLGYEGGQSVLRAVLRTVASPSIEVTAAGTVAAPGGYSVIGNTVFDPATCAPIRFRGVTRPSLQWHWGGDERFEKIGEDWATIASWKANLVRLPVSQTYWVPGTRQHDPGYKARVVDAVAKARALGLAVVIDLHASDRGDRNYAGVPDGQQMPDVEISLPFWRDVAATFKDDGGVIFELYNEPHDVSPAIWLNGGDIAAGPSYPGDPETRAAYRAVGMQELYNAVRSQGARNLVLISGLHWGYYLNHLPTHAVQGYNIAYSSHPYDWPDKQAGVWEADFGVVSSTVPVIIGEFGAYDCTRLSYYRQILDYADQKGLGWIAWAWWTPPAVGVAGRTAESRMQEICRFPALITDWNGTPSPSGEIIKARLASYP
;
A
#
# COMPACT_ATOMS: atom_id res chain seq x y z
N MET A 1 -117.66 -34.81 8.45
CA MET A 1 -116.49 -34.99 7.58
C MET A 1 -115.23 -34.81 8.43
N THR A 2 -114.49 -35.90 8.67
CA THR A 2 -113.01 -36.04 8.83
C THR A 2 -112.18 -34.88 9.44
N ARG A 3 -111.19 -35.06 10.33
CA ARG A 3 -110.58 -36.18 11.08
C ARG A 3 -109.46 -35.57 11.99
N LEU A 4 -109.24 -36.13 13.19
CA LEU A 4 -107.97 -36.26 13.98
C LEU A 4 -107.22 -34.98 14.42
N ALA A 5 -107.28 -34.52 15.68
CA ALA A 5 -106.80 -35.06 16.98
C ALA A 5 -105.29 -34.87 17.29
N ARG A 6 -104.97 -34.11 18.34
CA ARG A 6 -104.33 -34.61 19.59
C ARG A 6 -104.26 -33.54 20.70
N LEU A 7 -104.65 -33.97 21.91
CA LEU A 7 -104.62 -33.27 23.21
C LEU A 7 -103.19 -33.12 23.78
N ARG A 8 -102.88 -32.20 24.70
CA ARG A 8 -103.05 -32.32 26.18
C ARG A 8 -102.58 -31.05 26.97
N PRO A 9 -102.89 -30.90 28.28
CA PRO A 9 -103.37 -29.63 28.87
C PRO A 9 -102.62 -29.03 30.10
N ARG A 10 -102.91 -27.73 30.33
CA ARG A 10 -103.18 -26.90 31.56
C ARG A 10 -102.43 -27.08 32.90
N LEU A 11 -102.05 -25.93 33.52
CA LEU A 11 -102.59 -25.40 34.81
C LEU A 11 -102.18 -23.93 35.08
N HIS A 12 -102.99 -23.24 35.91
CA HIS A 12 -103.17 -21.77 36.07
C HIS A 12 -102.33 -21.08 37.18
N PRO A 13 -102.26 -19.73 37.22
CA PRO A 13 -101.43 -18.94 38.14
C PRO A 13 -102.21 -18.36 39.35
N ALA A 14 -101.51 -17.88 40.37
CA ALA A 14 -102.06 -16.95 41.35
C ALA A 14 -100.99 -15.93 41.79
N LEU A 15 -101.37 -14.66 41.74
CA LEU A 15 -100.56 -13.45 41.94
C LEU A 15 -100.86 -12.89 43.35
N TRP A 16 -99.85 -12.46 44.10
CA TRP A 16 -100.01 -11.64 45.31
C TRP A 16 -99.02 -10.48 45.27
N ILE A 17 -99.52 -9.28 45.58
CA ILE A 17 -98.78 -8.02 45.71
C ILE A 17 -98.74 -7.64 47.18
N SER A 18 -97.56 -7.26 47.68
CA SER A 18 -97.37 -6.57 48.96
C SER A 18 -96.36 -5.44 48.77
N LEU A 19 -96.69 -4.27 49.31
CA LEU A 19 -95.91 -3.03 49.26
C LEU A 19 -95.20 -2.85 50.62
N ALA A 20 -93.89 -2.59 50.62
CA ALA A 20 -93.08 -2.35 51.82
C ALA A 20 -92.28 -1.03 51.71
N VAL A 21 -92.12 -0.39 52.87
CA VAL A 21 -91.50 0.91 53.13
C VAL A 21 -89.97 0.84 53.13
N ALA A 22 -89.33 1.96 52.79
CA ALA A 22 -87.90 2.17 52.61
C ALA A 22 -87.02 1.94 53.85
N ALA A 23 -85.80 1.40 53.60
CA ALA A 23 -84.61 1.59 54.42
C ALA A 23 -83.39 1.69 53.48
N CYS A 24 -82.60 2.76 53.61
CA CYS A 24 -81.32 2.91 52.92
C CYS A 24 -80.29 1.93 53.49
N MET A 25 -79.57 1.22 52.62
CA MET A 25 -78.28 0.60 52.93
C MET A 25 -77.29 1.06 51.86
N ASP A 26 -76.30 1.85 52.28
CA ASP A 26 -75.13 2.19 51.48
C ASP A 26 -74.32 0.92 51.19
N ALA A 27 -74.19 0.56 49.92
CA ALA A 27 -73.31 -0.50 49.46
C ALA A 27 -71.93 0.08 49.15
N SER A 28 -71.12 0.29 50.18
CA SER A 28 -69.69 0.61 50.03
C SER A 28 -68.82 -0.49 50.66
N GLY A 29 -68.84 -1.67 50.05
CA GLY A 29 -67.75 -2.65 50.18
C GLY A 29 -66.65 -2.33 49.16
N PRO A 30 -65.38 -2.70 49.40
CA PRO A 30 -64.32 -2.50 48.42
C PRO A 30 -64.63 -3.31 47.16
N GLN A 31 -64.92 -2.62 46.05
CA GLN A 31 -65.02 -3.26 44.73
C GLN A 31 -63.64 -3.83 44.37
N LEU A 32 -63.57 -5.15 44.14
CA LEU A 32 -62.42 -5.80 43.52
C LEU A 32 -62.22 -5.19 42.13
N ARG A 33 -61.16 -4.39 41.97
CA ARG A 33 -60.77 -3.81 40.68
C ARG A 33 -59.92 -4.82 39.93
N ILE A 34 -60.31 -5.12 38.70
CA ILE A 34 -59.58 -6.04 37.83
C ILE A 34 -58.80 -5.21 36.83
N ALA A 35 -57.48 -5.37 36.80
CA ALA A 35 -56.63 -4.75 35.79
C ALA A 35 -57.17 -5.03 34.37
N ALA A 36 -57.17 -4.03 33.50
CA ALA A 36 -57.66 -4.15 32.13
C ALA A 36 -56.59 -3.77 31.11
N ARG A 37 -55.81 -2.71 31.37
CA ARG A 37 -54.80 -2.18 30.45
C ARG A 37 -53.60 -1.55 31.16
N LEU A 38 -52.49 -1.40 30.42
CA LEU A 38 -51.31 -0.63 30.82
C LEU A 38 -51.30 0.71 30.06
N GLU A 39 -50.97 1.78 30.77
CA GLU A 39 -50.81 3.12 30.21
C GLU A 39 -49.44 3.69 30.59
N SER A 40 -48.84 4.48 29.70
CA SER A 40 -47.64 5.25 30.06
C SER A 40 -48.05 6.38 31.00
N ALA A 41 -47.42 6.44 32.17
CA ALA A 41 -47.49 7.59 33.07
C ALA A 41 -46.17 8.39 33.07
N SER A 42 -45.29 8.10 32.09
CA SER A 42 -44.04 8.80 31.87
C SER A 42 -44.25 9.98 30.90
N SER A 43 -43.29 10.91 30.84
CA SER A 43 -43.31 11.98 29.84
C SER A 43 -43.36 11.41 28.41
N ALA A 44 -44.04 12.11 27.49
CA ALA A 44 -44.10 11.70 26.08
C ALA A 44 -42.75 11.78 25.34
N THR A 45 -41.78 12.51 25.89
CA THR A 45 -40.43 12.69 25.33
C THR A 45 -39.36 12.22 26.33
N LEU A 46 -39.11 10.91 26.37
CA LEU A 46 -37.99 10.36 27.14
C LEU A 46 -36.70 10.52 26.34
N ALA A 47 -35.73 11.23 26.91
CA ALA A 47 -34.40 11.38 26.32
C ALA A 47 -33.32 11.47 27.39
N GLY A 48 -32.11 11.06 27.04
CA GLY A 48 -30.95 11.11 27.94
C GLY A 48 -29.65 10.83 27.18
N ALA A 49 -28.51 11.02 27.85
CA ALA A 49 -27.22 10.68 27.25
C ALA A 49 -27.06 9.14 27.13
N PRO A 50 -26.38 8.63 26.08
CA PRO A 50 -26.01 7.21 26.03
C PRO A 50 -25.30 6.75 27.31
N GLY A 51 -25.72 5.62 27.88
CA GLY A 51 -25.16 5.07 29.13
C GLY A 51 -25.65 5.72 30.44
N ALA A 52 -26.41 6.81 30.38
CA ALA A 52 -26.94 7.50 31.56
C ALA A 52 -28.35 6.98 31.95
N PRO A 53 -28.75 7.05 33.23
CA PRO A 53 -30.15 6.94 33.62
C PRO A 53 -30.95 8.08 32.98
N LEU A 54 -32.22 7.81 32.63
CA LEU A 54 -33.17 8.87 32.34
C LEU A 54 -33.30 9.79 33.56
N ALA A 55 -33.51 11.09 33.30
CA ALA A 55 -33.59 12.10 34.36
C ALA A 55 -34.73 11.82 35.35
N GLU A 56 -35.82 11.22 34.87
CA GLU A 56 -36.94 10.78 35.67
C GLU A 56 -37.13 9.26 35.50
N PRO A 57 -37.48 8.52 36.58
CA PRO A 57 -37.86 7.13 36.48
C PRO A 57 -39.03 6.94 35.50
N ILE A 58 -39.02 5.82 34.77
CA ILE A 58 -40.19 5.43 33.98
C ILE A 58 -41.33 5.03 34.91
N ARG A 59 -42.53 5.48 34.59
CA ARG A 59 -43.78 5.15 35.28
C ARG A 59 -44.78 4.55 34.30
N VAL A 60 -45.38 3.44 34.72
CA VAL A 60 -46.45 2.74 34.00
C VAL A 60 -47.63 2.60 34.95
N ARG A 61 -48.84 2.84 34.45
CA ARG A 61 -50.08 2.76 35.22
C ARG A 61 -50.88 1.53 34.80
N VAL A 62 -51.32 0.74 35.77
CA VAL A 62 -52.30 -0.34 35.60
C VAL A 62 -53.67 0.20 35.95
N VAL A 63 -54.62 0.12 35.02
CA VAL A 63 -55.99 0.62 35.22
C VAL A 63 -57.04 -0.42 34.86
N ASP A 64 -58.21 -0.32 35.48
CA ASP A 64 -59.38 -1.17 35.23
C ASP A 64 -60.14 -0.76 33.95
N GLY A 65 -61.26 -1.44 33.68
CA GLY A 65 -62.11 -1.17 32.51
C GLY A 65 -62.72 0.23 32.47
N GLN A 66 -62.76 0.94 33.60
CA GLN A 66 -63.26 2.31 33.73
C GLN A 66 -62.13 3.36 33.75
N GLY A 67 -60.86 2.92 33.71
CA GLY A 67 -59.70 3.80 33.76
C GLY A 67 -59.24 4.17 35.17
N THR A 68 -59.74 3.49 36.19
CA THR A 68 -59.30 3.71 37.58
C THR A 68 -58.05 2.89 37.89
N GLY A 69 -57.11 3.45 38.64
CA GLY A 69 -55.90 2.76 39.08
C GLY A 69 -56.20 1.48 39.87
N VAL A 70 -55.42 0.42 39.59
CA VAL A 70 -55.49 -0.87 40.29
C VAL A 70 -54.20 -1.07 41.09
N ALA A 71 -54.33 -1.10 42.42
CA ALA A 71 -53.23 -1.29 43.36
C ALA A 71 -52.87 -2.76 43.55
N GLY A 72 -51.60 -3.04 43.87
CA GLY A 72 -51.12 -4.40 44.17
C GLY A 72 -50.79 -5.26 42.94
N GLU A 73 -50.85 -4.70 41.73
CA GLU A 73 -50.55 -5.40 40.48
C GLU A 73 -49.04 -5.42 40.23
N ARG A 74 -48.50 -6.58 39.79
CA ARG A 74 -47.08 -6.71 39.44
C ARG A 74 -46.83 -6.26 38.00
N VAL A 75 -45.85 -5.38 37.80
CA VAL A 75 -45.34 -4.95 36.50
C VAL A 75 -43.90 -5.39 36.35
N THR A 76 -43.59 -6.14 35.29
CA THR A 76 -42.23 -6.55 34.92
C THR A 76 -41.70 -5.66 33.80
N PHE A 77 -40.49 -5.14 33.94
CA PHE A 77 -39.78 -4.31 32.97
C PHE A 77 -38.64 -5.10 32.32
N SER A 78 -38.47 -4.95 31.02
CA SER A 78 -37.39 -5.59 30.26
C SER A 78 -36.91 -4.68 29.13
N ILE A 79 -35.60 -4.65 28.89
CA ILE A 79 -35.04 -3.91 27.75
C ILE A 79 -35.41 -4.65 26.46
N ALA A 80 -36.05 -3.95 25.52
CA ALA A 80 -36.47 -4.52 24.24
C ALA A 80 -35.49 -4.22 23.09
N SER A 81 -34.88 -3.04 23.07
CA SER A 81 -33.84 -2.66 22.08
C SER A 81 -32.99 -1.49 22.61
N GLY A 82 -31.82 -1.26 22.02
CA GLY A 82 -30.91 -0.17 22.40
C GLY A 82 -29.95 -0.52 23.55
N GLY A 83 -30.19 -1.61 24.27
CA GLY A 83 -29.37 -2.04 25.42
C GLY A 83 -29.67 -1.25 26.69
N GLY A 84 -28.76 -1.30 27.66
CA GLY A 84 -28.89 -0.62 28.95
C GLY A 84 -29.40 -1.53 30.08
N GLN A 85 -29.93 -0.92 31.13
CA GLN A 85 -30.41 -1.62 32.32
C GLN A 85 -31.68 -0.95 32.85
N VAL A 86 -32.61 -1.74 33.40
CA VAL A 86 -33.76 -1.24 34.16
C VAL A 86 -33.72 -1.82 35.57
N GLU A 87 -33.95 -0.98 36.58
CA GLU A 87 -33.96 -1.39 37.99
C GLU A 87 -35.05 -0.61 38.78
N PRO A 88 -35.92 -1.28 39.56
CA PRO A 88 -36.06 -2.73 39.62
C PRO A 88 -36.66 -3.30 38.34
N ALA A 89 -36.31 -4.56 38.02
CA ALA A 89 -36.94 -5.29 36.90
C ALA A 89 -38.42 -5.64 37.17
N GLU A 90 -38.86 -5.60 38.43
CA GLU A 90 -40.26 -5.76 38.81
C GLU A 90 -40.69 -4.74 39.87
N ALA A 91 -41.87 -4.15 39.71
CA ALA A 91 -42.48 -3.26 40.70
C ALA A 91 -43.96 -3.58 40.91
N VAL A 92 -44.47 -3.31 42.10
CA VAL A 92 -45.89 -3.47 42.45
C VAL A 92 -46.58 -2.11 42.41
N THR A 93 -47.79 -2.04 41.86
CA THR A 93 -48.51 -0.77 41.75
C THR A 93 -49.02 -0.23 43.09
N ASP A 94 -48.93 1.09 43.26
CA ASP A 94 -49.46 1.81 44.42
C ASP A 94 -51.00 2.04 44.36
N SER A 95 -51.55 2.83 45.28
CA SER A 95 -52.98 3.15 45.35
C SER A 95 -53.53 3.85 44.10
N ASP A 96 -52.67 4.51 43.33
CA ASP A 96 -53.03 5.17 42.07
C ASP A 96 -52.83 4.27 40.86
N GLY A 97 -52.34 3.05 41.08
CA GLY A 97 -52.05 2.05 40.05
C GLY A 97 -50.68 2.23 39.38
N LEU A 98 -49.74 2.98 39.98
CA LEU A 98 -48.44 3.30 39.37
C LEU A 98 -47.33 2.34 39.81
N ALA A 99 -46.56 1.85 38.85
CA ALA A 99 -45.30 1.14 39.05
C ALA A 99 -44.15 1.93 38.39
N ALA A 100 -43.00 1.99 39.05
CA ALA A 100 -41.86 2.79 38.59
C ALA A 100 -40.56 1.98 38.52
N ALA A 101 -39.68 2.33 37.59
CA ALA A 101 -38.32 1.82 37.51
C ALA A 101 -37.36 2.87 36.95
N GLU A 102 -36.09 2.81 37.32
CA GLU A 102 -35.02 3.59 36.71
C GLU A 102 -34.59 2.90 35.42
N TRP A 103 -34.53 3.65 34.31
CA TRP A 103 -34.03 3.13 33.04
C TRP A 103 -32.72 3.83 32.68
N ARG A 104 -31.63 3.07 32.67
CA ARG A 104 -30.34 3.45 32.09
C ARG A 104 -30.32 3.10 30.61
N LEU A 105 -30.19 4.12 29.77
CA LEU A 105 -30.06 3.95 28.32
C LEU A 105 -28.78 3.19 28.00
N GLY A 106 -28.83 2.35 26.97
CA GLY A 106 -27.63 1.76 26.38
C GLY A 106 -26.73 2.80 25.72
N LEU A 107 -25.54 2.36 25.34
CA LEU A 107 -24.45 3.24 24.89
C LEU A 107 -24.59 3.71 23.45
N GLN A 108 -25.59 3.22 22.71
CA GLN A 108 -25.81 3.62 21.32
C GLN A 108 -26.79 4.79 21.25
N PRO A 109 -26.45 5.90 20.56
CA PRO A 109 -27.40 6.98 20.32
C PRO A 109 -28.56 6.51 19.45
N GLY A 110 -29.68 7.23 19.52
CA GLY A 110 -30.91 6.91 18.80
C GLY A 110 -31.99 6.31 19.68
N THR A 111 -33.07 5.84 19.06
CA THR A 111 -34.23 5.32 19.78
C THR A 111 -33.92 3.96 20.40
N GLN A 112 -34.21 3.87 21.69
CA GLN A 112 -34.12 2.66 22.50
C GLN A 112 -35.51 2.35 23.05
N THR A 113 -35.78 1.08 23.32
CA THR A 113 -37.13 0.67 23.74
C THR A 113 -37.09 -0.25 24.96
N LEU A 114 -38.03 -0.03 25.87
CA LEU A 114 -38.25 -0.83 27.07
C LEU A 114 -39.69 -1.37 27.06
N ARG A 115 -39.86 -2.64 27.43
CA ARG A 115 -41.16 -3.30 27.50
C ARG A 115 -41.58 -3.47 28.96
N ALA A 116 -42.79 -3.01 29.28
CA ALA A 116 -43.48 -3.27 30.54
C ALA A 116 -44.60 -4.31 30.32
N THR A 117 -44.78 -5.24 31.26
CA THR A 117 -45.83 -6.28 31.20
C THR A 117 -46.54 -6.49 32.53
N ASN A 118 -47.85 -6.72 32.48
CA ASN A 118 -48.70 -7.13 33.62
C ASN A 118 -49.62 -8.26 33.12
N GLY A 119 -49.32 -9.50 33.48
CA GLY A 119 -49.97 -10.67 32.89
C GLY A 119 -49.81 -10.70 31.35
N ALA A 120 -50.93 -10.82 30.63
CA ALA A 120 -50.95 -10.80 29.16
C ALA A 120 -50.85 -9.39 28.54
N ARG A 121 -50.85 -8.32 29.35
CA ARG A 121 -50.83 -6.92 28.87
C ARG A 121 -49.39 -6.48 28.68
N SER A 122 -49.12 -5.72 27.61
CA SER A 122 -47.79 -5.19 27.34
C SER A 122 -47.83 -3.76 26.81
N LEU A 123 -46.86 -2.95 27.23
CA LEU A 123 -46.62 -1.58 26.77
C LEU A 123 -45.14 -1.44 26.39
N THR A 124 -44.86 -0.84 25.23
CA THR A 124 -43.49 -0.48 24.82
C THR A 124 -43.29 1.01 25.00
N LEU A 125 -42.32 1.37 25.83
CA LEU A 125 -41.82 2.72 26.04
C LEU A 125 -40.61 2.94 25.13
N SER A 126 -40.48 4.14 24.59
CA SER A 126 -39.31 4.54 23.79
C SER A 126 -38.62 5.71 24.46
N ALA A 127 -37.29 5.69 24.46
CA ALA A 127 -36.46 6.82 24.85
C ALA A 127 -35.40 7.06 23.77
N THR A 128 -35.03 8.32 23.56
CA THR A 128 -33.96 8.65 22.61
C THR A 128 -32.68 8.91 23.39
N ALA A 129 -31.66 8.08 23.14
CA ALA A 129 -30.31 8.41 23.56
C ALA A 129 -29.80 9.54 22.65
N ILE A 130 -29.76 10.76 23.20
CA ILE A 130 -29.27 11.96 22.53
C ILE A 130 -27.91 12.26 23.12
N ASP A 131 -26.90 12.43 22.27
CA ASP A 131 -25.55 12.74 22.75
C ASP A 131 -25.56 13.94 23.68
N GLY A 132 -24.91 13.80 24.83
CA GLY A 132 -24.73 14.91 25.74
C GLY A 132 -23.94 16.04 25.06
N PRO A 133 -24.22 17.32 25.37
CA PRO A 133 -23.43 18.42 24.85
C PRO A 133 -21.96 18.27 25.31
N GLY A 134 -21.04 18.13 24.36
CA GLY A 134 -19.61 18.35 24.58
C GLY A 134 -18.68 17.12 24.62
N ALA A 135 -19.07 15.98 24.04
CA ALA A 135 -18.09 14.93 23.74
C ALA A 135 -17.03 15.46 22.76
N ARG A 136 -15.75 15.26 23.09
CA ARG A 136 -14.59 15.70 22.30
C ARG A 136 -13.78 14.50 21.87
N ILE A 137 -13.24 14.57 20.66
CA ILE A 137 -12.26 13.61 20.14
C ILE A 137 -10.91 14.32 19.99
N ALA A 138 -9.83 13.66 20.42
CA ALA A 138 -8.47 14.20 20.38
C ALA A 138 -7.49 13.14 19.88
N TYR A 139 -6.46 13.59 19.14
CA TYR A 139 -5.35 12.75 18.71
C TYR A 139 -4.53 12.26 19.91
N VAL A 140 -4.07 11.00 19.88
CA VAL A 140 -3.12 10.45 20.86
C VAL A 140 -1.82 10.04 20.18
N SER A 141 -1.86 9.17 19.17
CA SER A 141 -0.67 8.60 18.51
C SER A 141 -0.97 8.18 17.08
N GLY A 142 0.08 7.87 16.29
CA GLY A 142 -0.02 7.35 14.93
C GLY A 142 -0.32 8.41 13.88
N GLY A 143 0.63 8.63 12.97
CA GLY A 143 0.51 9.52 11.82
C GLY A 143 0.65 11.01 12.13
N ARG A 144 1.76 11.60 11.67
CA ARG A 144 2.03 13.03 11.56
C ARG A 144 3.03 13.22 10.41
N PRO A 145 3.15 14.40 9.77
CA PRO A 145 4.15 14.65 8.72
C PRO A 145 5.60 14.46 9.17
N GLN A 146 5.86 14.50 10.49
CA GLN A 146 7.16 14.23 11.09
C GLN A 146 7.43 12.75 11.41
N ALA A 147 6.41 11.88 11.35
CA ALA A 147 6.67 10.44 11.35
C ALA A 147 7.29 10.08 10.00
N GLU A 148 8.44 9.42 10.03
CA GLU A 148 9.31 9.07 8.91
C GLU A 148 8.51 8.76 7.64
N LEU A 149 8.83 9.44 6.53
CA LEU A 149 8.29 9.18 5.20
C LEU A 149 8.32 7.66 4.92
N LEU A 150 7.20 7.05 4.55
CA LEU A 150 7.10 5.60 4.28
C LEU A 150 6.90 5.32 2.79
N PRO A 151 7.13 4.08 2.32
CA PRO A 151 6.71 3.68 0.99
C PRO A 151 5.18 3.81 0.83
N ALA A 152 4.72 4.21 -0.36
CA ALA A 152 3.29 4.23 -0.66
C ALA A 152 2.66 2.86 -0.43
N GLY A 153 1.41 2.83 0.04
CA GLY A 153 0.71 1.58 0.35
C GLY A 153 1.11 0.91 1.66
N CYS A 154 2.11 1.43 2.40
CA CYS A 154 2.55 0.82 3.65
C CYS A 154 1.65 1.12 4.85
N ILE A 155 1.66 0.20 5.82
CA ILE A 155 1.05 0.41 7.13
C ILE A 155 1.97 1.27 7.96
N ILE A 156 1.42 2.31 8.59
CA ILE A 156 2.13 3.12 9.58
C ILE A 156 2.41 2.23 10.80
N PRO A 157 3.69 2.07 11.24
CA PRO A 157 4.04 1.17 12.34
C PRO A 157 3.33 1.48 13.66
N GLU A 158 3.15 2.76 13.97
CA GLU A 158 2.39 3.18 15.14
C GLU A 158 0.89 3.29 14.78
N PRO A 159 -0.01 2.54 15.45
CA PRO A 159 -1.44 2.61 15.17
C PRO A 159 -1.98 4.01 15.48
N LEU A 160 -2.98 4.43 14.71
CA LEU A 160 -3.72 5.65 15.00
C LEU A 160 -4.57 5.42 16.25
N VAL A 161 -4.34 6.21 17.28
CA VAL A 161 -5.11 6.21 18.52
C VAL A 161 -5.74 7.58 18.73
N VAL A 162 -7.02 7.59 19.07
CA VAL A 162 -7.77 8.78 19.45
C VAL A 162 -8.40 8.59 20.82
N ARG A 163 -8.59 9.70 21.53
CA ARG A 163 -9.25 9.73 22.83
C ARG A 163 -10.57 10.47 22.76
N VAL A 164 -11.61 9.87 23.33
CA VAL A 164 -12.91 10.50 23.52
C VAL A 164 -13.08 10.89 24.99
N THR A 165 -13.47 12.14 25.22
CA THR A 165 -13.74 12.69 26.55
C THR A 165 -15.09 13.41 26.57
N ASP A 166 -15.72 13.51 27.73
CA ASP A 166 -16.90 14.34 27.93
C ASP A 166 -16.55 15.84 28.07
N ALA A 167 -17.56 16.69 28.27
CA ALA A 167 -17.37 18.13 28.42
C ALA A 167 -16.51 18.52 29.65
N GLN A 168 -16.36 17.63 30.63
CA GLN A 168 -15.56 17.79 31.83
C GLN A 168 -14.15 17.18 31.67
N GLY A 169 -13.81 16.65 30.49
CA GLY A 169 -12.52 16.03 30.21
C GLY A 169 -12.39 14.59 30.74
N ARG A 170 -13.46 13.97 31.22
CA ARG A 170 -13.45 12.58 31.70
C ARG A 170 -13.52 11.62 30.50
N PRO A 171 -12.79 10.48 30.52
CA PRO A 171 -12.86 9.51 29.43
C PRO A 171 -14.26 8.92 29.24
N VAL A 172 -14.67 8.73 27.99
CA VAL A 172 -15.95 8.08 27.64
C VAL A 172 -15.66 6.69 27.10
N ALA A 173 -16.07 5.65 27.82
CA ALA A 173 -15.96 4.26 27.39
C ALA A 173 -17.15 3.84 26.51
N GLY A 174 -16.91 2.96 25.54
CA GLY A 174 -17.95 2.40 24.65
C GLY A 174 -18.44 3.34 23.54
N ALA A 175 -17.84 4.53 23.39
CA ALA A 175 -18.15 5.46 22.31
C ALA A 175 -17.66 4.89 20.96
N THR A 176 -18.45 5.02 19.90
CA THR A 176 -18.09 4.49 18.57
C THR A 176 -17.39 5.55 17.73
N VAL A 177 -16.20 5.22 17.20
CA VAL A 177 -15.42 6.07 16.30
C VAL A 177 -15.29 5.38 14.94
N SER A 178 -15.59 6.08 13.85
CA SER A 178 -15.19 5.65 12.49
C SER A 178 -13.87 6.29 12.07
N PHE A 179 -13.09 5.54 11.30
CA PHE A 179 -11.86 5.98 10.67
C PHE A 179 -12.07 5.93 9.16
N GLU A 180 -12.12 7.09 8.54
CA GLU A 180 -12.56 7.31 7.17
C GLU A 180 -11.44 7.95 6.36
N ASP A 181 -11.27 7.53 5.10
CA ASP A 181 -10.38 8.22 4.18
C ASP A 181 -10.91 9.64 3.92
N ALA A 182 -10.07 10.64 4.19
CA ALA A 182 -10.36 12.04 3.92
C ALA A 182 -9.44 12.61 2.83
N GLY A 183 -8.62 11.77 2.20
CA GLY A 183 -7.79 12.15 1.06
C GLY A 183 -6.58 11.25 0.89
N GLY A 184 -6.16 11.05 -0.35
CA GLY A 184 -4.95 10.30 -0.68
C GLY A 184 -5.10 8.78 -0.63
N GLY A 185 -6.31 8.23 -0.46
CA GLY A 185 -6.57 6.80 -0.59
C GLY A 185 -6.14 5.97 0.62
N ALA A 186 -6.21 6.55 1.82
CA ALA A 186 -5.88 5.86 3.06
C ALA A 186 -6.88 4.73 3.36
N SER A 187 -6.45 3.71 4.11
CA SER A 187 -7.38 2.72 4.66
C SER A 187 -7.10 2.41 6.13
N ALA A 188 -8.16 2.10 6.88
CA ALA A 188 -8.12 1.84 8.30
C ALA A 188 -8.70 0.44 8.62
N SER A 189 -8.06 -0.29 9.52
CA SER A 189 -8.53 -1.60 10.00
C SER A 189 -8.32 -1.76 11.51
N PRO A 190 -9.38 -1.87 12.33
CA PRO A 190 -10.78 -1.79 11.90
C PRO A 190 -11.17 -0.35 11.48
N GLY A 191 -12.04 -0.22 10.48
CA GLY A 191 -12.58 1.09 10.06
C GLY A 191 -13.57 1.71 11.06
N VAL A 192 -14.01 0.94 12.06
CA VAL A 192 -14.84 1.40 13.18
C VAL A 192 -14.35 0.73 14.45
N ALA A 193 -14.16 1.49 15.53
CA ALA A 193 -13.78 0.97 16.84
C ALA A 193 -14.62 1.59 17.96
N THR A 194 -14.77 0.87 19.07
CA THR A 194 -15.33 1.41 20.31
C THR A 194 -14.22 1.81 21.28
N THR A 195 -14.44 2.85 22.07
CA THR A 195 -13.46 3.30 23.07
C THR A 195 -13.40 2.35 24.27
N ASP A 196 -12.20 2.16 24.83
CA ASP A 196 -11.98 1.41 26.06
C ASP A 196 -12.28 2.25 27.34
N GLY A 197 -12.00 1.68 28.52
CA GLY A 197 -12.20 2.36 29.82
C GLY A 197 -11.38 3.65 30.00
N LEU A 198 -10.35 3.87 29.18
CA LEU A 198 -9.54 5.09 29.15
C LEU A 198 -9.99 6.06 28.06
N GLY A 199 -11.11 5.76 27.40
CA GLY A 199 -11.67 6.55 26.31
C GLY A 199 -10.91 6.40 24.99
N LEU A 200 -10.08 5.35 24.82
CA LEU A 200 -9.22 5.22 23.65
C LEU A 200 -9.85 4.31 22.58
N ALA A 201 -9.90 4.79 21.35
CA ALA A 201 -10.20 4.00 20.15
C ALA A 201 -8.96 3.93 19.26
N ARG A 202 -8.74 2.79 18.60
CA ARG A 202 -7.51 2.53 17.83
C ARG A 202 -7.80 1.88 16.48
N THR A 203 -6.97 2.17 15.50
CA THR A 203 -6.98 1.50 14.19
C THR A 203 -5.58 1.38 13.61
N THR A 204 -5.36 0.36 12.80
CA THR A 204 -4.18 0.28 11.93
C THR A 204 -4.43 1.13 10.70
N TRP A 205 -3.48 2.00 10.35
CA TRP A 205 -3.59 2.90 9.21
C TRP A 205 -2.61 2.52 8.10
N ARG A 206 -3.13 2.28 6.89
CA ARG A 206 -2.36 2.11 5.65
C ARG A 206 -2.43 3.36 4.78
N LEU A 207 -1.28 3.80 4.28
CA LEU A 207 -1.16 4.90 3.32
C LEU A 207 -1.74 4.52 1.96
N GLY A 208 -2.12 5.53 1.17
CA GLY A 208 -2.50 5.30 -0.22
C GLY A 208 -1.34 4.82 -1.11
N TYR A 209 -1.69 4.14 -2.20
CA TYR A 209 -0.73 3.52 -3.12
C TYR A 209 -0.12 4.49 -4.15
N GLU A 210 -0.70 5.69 -4.31
CA GLU A 210 -0.22 6.70 -5.26
C GLU A 210 0.94 7.55 -4.71
N GLY A 211 1.19 7.48 -3.41
CA GLY A 211 2.12 8.37 -2.71
C GLY A 211 1.55 9.77 -2.46
N GLY A 212 2.36 10.63 -1.85
CA GLY A 212 1.92 11.95 -1.39
C GLY A 212 1.22 11.89 -0.03
N GLN A 213 0.48 12.95 0.29
CA GLN A 213 -0.16 13.08 1.60
C GLN A 213 -1.45 12.23 1.67
N SER A 214 -1.49 11.29 2.59
CA SER A 214 -2.69 10.56 3.02
C SER A 214 -3.31 11.25 4.23
N VAL A 215 -4.64 11.36 4.25
CA VAL A 215 -5.41 11.97 5.33
C VAL A 215 -6.44 10.96 5.83
N LEU A 216 -6.33 10.59 7.10
CA LEU A 216 -7.30 9.75 7.77
C LEU A 216 -8.10 10.59 8.77
N ARG A 217 -9.43 10.55 8.67
CA ARG A 217 -10.34 11.27 9.56
C ARG A 217 -10.95 10.32 10.58
N ALA A 218 -10.76 10.61 11.86
CA ALA A 218 -11.45 9.91 12.94
C ALA A 218 -12.71 10.70 13.31
N VAL A 219 -13.88 10.09 13.15
CA VAL A 219 -15.19 10.69 13.38
C VAL A 219 -15.86 9.99 14.55
N LEU A 220 -16.18 10.75 15.60
CA LEU A 220 -16.99 10.24 16.70
C LEU A 220 -18.45 10.14 16.26
N ARG A 221 -19.04 8.94 16.28
CA ARG A 221 -20.40 8.66 15.79
C ARG A 221 -21.47 9.14 16.77
N THR A 222 -21.65 10.46 16.76
CA THR A 222 -22.62 11.22 17.54
C THR A 222 -23.38 12.16 16.60
N VAL A 223 -24.50 12.74 17.04
CA VAL A 223 -25.27 13.74 16.31
C VAL A 223 -24.40 14.94 15.91
N ALA A 224 -23.49 15.37 16.80
CA ALA A 224 -22.57 16.48 16.53
C ALA A 224 -21.38 16.09 15.63
N SER A 225 -21.09 14.78 15.51
CA SER A 225 -20.03 14.21 14.67
C SER A 225 -18.67 14.94 14.75
N PRO A 226 -18.12 15.22 15.95
CA PRO A 226 -16.82 15.85 16.05
C PRO A 226 -15.76 14.91 15.48
N SER A 227 -14.79 15.50 14.78
CA SER A 227 -13.75 14.75 14.09
C SER A 227 -12.38 15.38 14.24
N ILE A 228 -11.34 14.57 14.08
CA ILE A 228 -9.99 15.03 13.83
C ILE A 228 -9.50 14.45 12.51
N GLU A 229 -8.59 15.17 11.86
CA GLU A 229 -7.84 14.67 10.71
C GLU A 229 -6.40 14.46 11.10
N VAL A 230 -5.84 13.38 10.59
CA VAL A 230 -4.47 12.99 10.81
C VAL A 230 -3.83 12.75 9.45
N THR A 231 -2.60 13.25 9.28
CA THR A 231 -1.92 13.25 7.99
C THR A 231 -0.60 12.51 8.07
N ALA A 232 -0.29 11.73 7.03
CA ALA A 232 0.99 11.05 6.86
C ALA A 232 1.40 11.10 5.39
N ALA A 233 2.70 11.10 5.10
CA ALA A 233 3.21 11.17 3.74
C ALA A 233 3.75 9.80 3.30
N GLY A 234 3.34 9.37 2.11
CA GLY A 234 3.96 8.28 1.37
C GLY A 234 4.90 8.82 0.29
N THR A 235 5.98 8.11 0.00
CA THR A 235 6.82 8.37 -1.17
C THR A 235 6.01 8.26 -2.47
N VAL A 236 6.37 9.07 -3.46
CA VAL A 236 5.79 8.95 -4.80
C VAL A 236 6.56 7.88 -5.57
N ALA A 237 5.88 6.81 -5.97
CA ALA A 237 6.45 5.70 -6.74
C ALA A 237 5.47 5.23 -7.82
N ALA A 238 5.97 4.45 -8.78
CA ALA A 238 5.12 3.79 -9.77
C ALA A 238 4.26 2.72 -9.07
N PRO A 239 3.12 2.31 -9.64
CA PRO A 239 2.28 1.26 -9.07
C PRO A 239 3.09 -0.01 -8.77
N GLY A 240 3.06 -0.47 -7.52
CA GLY A 240 3.84 -1.62 -7.06
C GLY A 240 5.36 -1.43 -7.14
N GLY A 241 5.84 -0.18 -7.17
CA GLY A 241 7.24 0.16 -7.41
C GLY A 241 8.08 0.55 -6.21
N TYR A 242 9.38 0.44 -6.40
CA TYR A 242 10.39 0.77 -5.40
C TYR A 242 10.41 2.27 -5.07
N SER A 243 10.76 2.58 -3.83
CA SER A 243 10.78 3.95 -3.31
C SER A 243 12.11 4.27 -2.63
N VAL A 244 12.66 5.46 -2.88
CA VAL A 244 13.87 5.94 -2.20
C VAL A 244 13.50 6.82 -1.01
N ILE A 245 14.03 6.48 0.17
CA ILE A 245 13.95 7.28 1.40
C ILE A 245 15.37 7.42 1.94
N GLY A 246 15.90 8.65 1.96
CA GLY A 246 17.30 8.89 2.29
C GLY A 246 18.23 8.14 1.34
N ASN A 247 19.15 7.36 1.89
CA ASN A 247 20.11 6.55 1.14
C ASN A 247 19.65 5.11 0.88
N THR A 248 18.37 4.79 1.12
CA THR A 248 17.85 3.42 1.09
C THR A 248 16.71 3.27 0.10
N VAL A 249 16.70 2.17 -0.66
CA VAL A 249 15.56 1.76 -1.49
C VAL A 249 14.67 0.83 -0.67
N PHE A 250 13.36 1.02 -0.76
CA PHE A 250 12.35 0.20 -0.10
C PHE A 250 11.50 -0.56 -1.10
N ASP A 251 11.16 -1.79 -0.72
CA ASP A 251 10.21 -2.64 -1.42
C ASP A 251 8.78 -2.33 -0.96
N PRO A 252 7.87 -1.95 -1.87
CA PRO A 252 6.48 -1.60 -1.52
C PRO A 252 5.67 -2.78 -1.01
N ALA A 253 6.04 -4.02 -1.34
CA ALA A 253 5.31 -5.22 -0.91
C ALA A 253 5.61 -5.55 0.56
N THR A 254 6.87 -5.39 0.97
CA THR A 254 7.33 -5.72 2.32
C THR A 254 7.44 -4.51 3.23
N CYS A 255 7.43 -3.29 2.68
CA CYS A 255 7.69 -2.03 3.39
C CYS A 255 9.06 -1.99 4.07
N ALA A 256 10.02 -2.78 3.58
CA ALA A 256 11.34 -2.93 4.16
C ALA A 256 12.44 -2.50 3.17
N PRO A 257 13.64 -2.15 3.65
CA PRO A 257 14.80 -1.94 2.81
C PRO A 257 15.06 -3.13 1.89
N ILE A 258 15.33 -2.86 0.61
CA ILE A 258 15.73 -3.86 -0.37
C ILE A 258 17.15 -3.56 -0.88
N ARG A 259 17.93 -4.63 -1.06
CA ARG A 259 19.21 -4.59 -1.76
C ARG A 259 19.07 -5.38 -3.05
N PHE A 260 19.26 -4.71 -4.19
CA PHE A 260 19.23 -5.38 -5.48
C PHE A 260 20.48 -6.20 -5.70
N ARG A 261 20.30 -7.44 -6.14
CA ARG A 261 21.35 -8.43 -6.34
C ARG A 261 20.99 -9.21 -7.58
N GLY A 262 21.72 -8.94 -8.65
CA GLY A 262 21.28 -9.33 -9.97
C GLY A 262 22.39 -9.68 -10.92
N VAL A 263 21.96 -9.98 -12.14
CA VAL A 263 22.83 -10.35 -13.25
C VAL A 263 22.39 -9.60 -14.49
N THR A 264 23.37 -9.16 -15.28
CA THR A 264 23.13 -8.58 -16.61
C THR A 264 23.00 -9.69 -17.65
N ARG A 265 21.94 -9.64 -18.47
CA ARG A 265 21.76 -10.51 -19.63
C ARG A 265 21.91 -9.68 -20.90
N PRO A 266 23.12 -9.59 -21.47
CA PRO A 266 23.37 -8.83 -22.69
C PRO A 266 22.79 -9.55 -23.91
N SER A 267 22.42 -8.81 -24.95
CA SER A 267 22.41 -9.18 -26.39
C SER A 267 21.64 -8.14 -27.21
N LEU A 268 20.56 -7.61 -26.63
CA LEU A 268 19.67 -6.66 -27.29
C LEU A 268 20.35 -5.31 -27.54
N GLN A 269 21.45 -5.00 -26.87
CA GLN A 269 22.28 -3.85 -27.20
C GLN A 269 23.09 -4.06 -28.49
N TRP A 270 23.47 -5.31 -28.81
CA TRP A 270 24.30 -5.60 -29.98
C TRP A 270 23.48 -5.83 -31.24
N HIS A 271 22.28 -6.42 -31.12
CA HIS A 271 21.47 -6.79 -32.26
C HIS A 271 19.98 -6.69 -31.94
N TRP A 272 19.18 -6.23 -32.92
CA TRP A 272 17.73 -6.05 -32.75
C TRP A 272 16.98 -7.36 -32.44
N GLY A 273 17.50 -8.51 -32.91
CA GLY A 273 16.95 -9.84 -32.64
C GLY A 273 17.45 -10.48 -31.33
N GLY A 274 18.43 -9.87 -30.67
CA GLY A 274 19.23 -10.53 -29.64
C GLY A 274 20.16 -11.60 -30.24
N ASP A 275 20.75 -12.41 -29.37
CA ASP A 275 21.52 -13.60 -29.78
C ASP A 275 20.60 -14.78 -30.13
N GLU A 276 21.17 -15.88 -30.64
CA GLU A 276 20.42 -17.09 -31.01
C GLU A 276 19.63 -17.73 -29.85
N ARG A 277 19.94 -17.35 -28.61
CA ARG A 277 19.27 -17.83 -27.40
C ARG A 277 18.09 -16.94 -27.00
N PHE A 278 18.00 -15.71 -27.50
CA PHE A 278 17.09 -14.70 -26.97
C PHE A 278 15.60 -15.07 -27.07
N GLU A 279 15.20 -15.85 -28.07
CA GLU A 279 13.81 -16.37 -28.16
C GLU A 279 13.39 -17.16 -26.92
N LYS A 280 14.37 -17.72 -26.19
CA LYS A 280 14.20 -18.50 -24.96
C LYS A 280 14.59 -17.72 -23.69
N ILE A 281 14.57 -16.39 -23.74
CA ILE A 281 14.95 -15.52 -22.61
C ILE A 281 14.21 -15.85 -21.29
N GLY A 282 12.98 -16.36 -21.36
CA GLY A 282 12.23 -16.79 -20.17
C GLY A 282 12.90 -17.95 -19.41
N GLU A 283 13.57 -18.85 -20.11
CA GLU A 283 14.37 -19.92 -19.49
C GLU A 283 15.64 -19.37 -18.81
N ASP A 284 16.27 -18.36 -19.42
CA ASP A 284 17.41 -17.66 -18.83
C ASP A 284 16.97 -16.97 -17.52
N TRP A 285 15.83 -16.26 -17.53
CA TRP A 285 15.26 -15.63 -16.33
C TRP A 285 14.91 -16.63 -15.24
N ALA A 286 14.30 -17.76 -15.59
CA ALA A 286 13.97 -18.82 -14.62
C ALA A 286 15.25 -19.37 -13.96
N THR A 287 16.32 -19.52 -14.74
CA THR A 287 17.60 -20.01 -14.23
C THR A 287 18.28 -18.96 -13.34
N ILE A 288 18.29 -17.69 -13.74
CA ILE A 288 18.82 -16.59 -12.92
C ILE A 288 18.02 -16.45 -11.60
N ALA A 289 16.69 -16.54 -11.65
CA ALA A 289 15.85 -16.55 -10.45
C ALA A 289 16.16 -17.76 -9.56
N SER A 290 16.44 -18.93 -10.14
CA SER A 290 16.84 -20.12 -9.37
C SER A 290 18.18 -19.94 -8.63
N TRP A 291 19.05 -19.05 -9.11
CA TRP A 291 20.26 -18.63 -8.40
C TRP A 291 19.98 -17.67 -7.24
N LYS A 292 18.71 -17.31 -6.97
CA LYS A 292 18.27 -16.35 -5.94
C LYS A 292 18.55 -14.87 -6.26
N ALA A 293 18.78 -14.54 -7.53
CA ALA A 293 18.75 -13.14 -7.94
C ALA A 293 17.36 -12.54 -7.72
N ASN A 294 17.30 -11.26 -7.33
CA ASN A 294 16.05 -10.49 -7.23
C ASN A 294 15.93 -9.40 -8.31
N LEU A 295 16.96 -9.26 -9.16
CA LEU A 295 17.03 -8.28 -10.23
C LEU A 295 17.71 -8.87 -11.45
N VAL A 296 17.27 -8.46 -12.64
CA VAL A 296 17.98 -8.65 -13.91
C VAL A 296 18.17 -7.31 -14.61
N ARG A 297 19.29 -7.15 -15.31
CA ARG A 297 19.57 -5.97 -16.14
C ARG A 297 19.55 -6.36 -17.61
N LEU A 298 18.81 -5.58 -18.40
CA LEU A 298 18.58 -5.77 -19.82
C LEU A 298 19.12 -4.57 -20.60
N PRO A 299 20.38 -4.65 -21.08
CA PRO A 299 20.97 -3.67 -21.97
C PRO A 299 20.19 -3.58 -23.30
N VAL A 300 19.79 -2.37 -23.68
CA VAL A 300 19.09 -2.08 -24.95
C VAL A 300 19.77 -0.94 -25.71
N SER A 301 19.44 -0.80 -26.99
CA SER A 301 19.92 0.30 -27.82
C SER A 301 18.76 1.10 -28.42
N GLN A 302 18.88 2.43 -28.35
CA GLN A 302 17.93 3.35 -28.96
C GLN A 302 17.83 3.21 -30.49
N THR A 303 18.93 2.80 -31.13
CA THR A 303 19.05 2.67 -32.58
C THR A 303 18.07 1.64 -33.14
N TYR A 304 17.79 0.57 -32.41
CA TYR A 304 16.82 -0.46 -32.82
C TYR A 304 15.38 -0.09 -32.43
N TRP A 305 15.23 0.74 -31.39
CA TRP A 305 13.94 1.12 -30.81
C TRP A 305 13.22 2.25 -31.56
N VAL A 306 13.93 3.34 -31.86
CA VAL A 306 13.32 4.60 -32.32
C VAL A 306 13.01 4.56 -33.82
N PRO A 307 11.75 4.82 -34.24
CA PRO A 307 11.42 4.88 -35.66
C PRO A 307 12.23 5.93 -36.45
N GLY A 308 12.59 5.57 -37.67
CA GLY A 308 13.32 6.46 -38.60
C GLY A 308 14.84 6.47 -38.41
N THR A 309 15.40 5.60 -37.56
CA THR A 309 16.82 5.23 -37.64
C THR A 309 17.01 4.14 -38.69
N ARG A 310 18.20 4.05 -39.28
CA ARG A 310 18.55 3.09 -40.34
C ARG A 310 18.38 1.64 -39.90
N GLN A 311 18.66 1.36 -38.62
CA GLN A 311 18.61 0.02 -38.06
C GLN A 311 17.35 -0.23 -37.23
N HIS A 312 16.36 0.67 -37.27
CA HIS A 312 15.09 0.46 -36.58
C HIS A 312 14.47 -0.88 -36.93
N ASP A 313 14.09 -1.65 -35.91
CA ASP A 313 13.30 -2.85 -36.08
C ASP A 313 11.93 -2.68 -35.40
N PRO A 314 10.81 -2.84 -36.14
CA PRO A 314 9.47 -2.62 -35.59
C PRO A 314 9.09 -3.64 -34.50
N GLY A 315 9.76 -4.80 -34.43
CA GLY A 315 9.55 -5.82 -33.39
C GLY A 315 10.42 -5.65 -32.14
N TYR A 316 11.41 -4.74 -32.15
CA TYR A 316 12.37 -4.59 -31.05
C TYR A 316 11.69 -4.22 -29.73
N LYS A 317 10.83 -3.20 -29.74
CA LYS A 317 10.06 -2.78 -28.57
C LYS A 317 9.21 -3.92 -28.01
N ALA A 318 8.53 -4.68 -28.87
CA ALA A 318 7.70 -5.81 -28.45
C ALA A 318 8.54 -6.92 -27.79
N ARG A 319 9.75 -7.19 -28.31
CA ARG A 319 10.69 -8.15 -27.69
C ARG A 319 11.18 -7.70 -26.32
N VAL A 320 11.49 -6.42 -26.14
CA VAL A 320 11.85 -5.88 -24.82
C VAL A 320 10.68 -6.00 -23.83
N VAL A 321 9.46 -5.63 -24.25
CA VAL A 321 8.25 -5.74 -23.42
C VAL A 321 8.00 -7.18 -22.99
N ASP A 322 8.10 -8.15 -23.92
CA ASP A 322 7.94 -9.58 -23.61
C ASP A 322 9.03 -10.10 -22.64
N ALA A 323 10.30 -9.71 -22.86
CA ALA A 323 11.40 -10.08 -21.97
C ALA A 323 11.20 -9.54 -20.55
N VAL A 324 10.76 -8.27 -20.42
CA VAL A 324 10.41 -7.64 -19.14
C VAL A 324 9.27 -8.42 -18.49
N ALA A 325 8.15 -8.63 -19.18
CA ALA A 325 6.98 -9.33 -18.64
C ALA A 325 7.33 -10.72 -18.10
N LYS A 326 8.16 -11.49 -18.82
CA LYS A 326 8.64 -12.81 -18.39
C LYS A 326 9.48 -12.75 -17.10
N ALA A 327 10.37 -11.76 -16.96
CA ALA A 327 11.15 -11.57 -15.74
C ALA A 327 10.26 -11.12 -14.56
N ARG A 328 9.34 -10.19 -14.80
CA ARG A 328 8.39 -9.69 -13.79
C ARG A 328 7.46 -10.80 -13.28
N ALA A 329 7.03 -11.72 -14.13
CA ALA A 329 6.24 -12.90 -13.75
C ALA A 329 6.97 -13.84 -12.78
N LEU A 330 8.30 -13.77 -12.70
CA LEU A 330 9.13 -14.50 -11.74
C LEU A 330 9.43 -13.68 -10.47
N GLY A 331 8.89 -12.47 -10.35
CA GLY A 331 9.13 -11.56 -9.22
C GLY A 331 10.44 -10.78 -9.30
N LEU A 332 11.17 -10.85 -10.41
CA LEU A 332 12.44 -10.13 -10.59
C LEU A 332 12.19 -8.65 -10.89
N ALA A 333 12.93 -7.74 -10.27
CA ALA A 333 13.08 -6.37 -10.77
C ALA A 333 13.81 -6.39 -12.13
N VAL A 334 13.49 -5.45 -13.01
CA VAL A 334 14.14 -5.36 -14.33
C VAL A 334 14.72 -3.97 -14.54
N VAL A 335 16.03 -3.88 -14.75
CA VAL A 335 16.68 -2.65 -15.22
C VAL A 335 16.64 -2.63 -16.74
N ILE A 336 16.00 -1.62 -17.32
CA ILE A 336 16.17 -1.28 -18.73
C ILE A 336 17.27 -0.23 -18.81
N ASP A 337 18.34 -0.58 -19.51
CA ASP A 337 19.55 0.22 -19.60
C ASP A 337 19.76 0.71 -21.03
N LEU A 338 19.83 2.03 -21.23
CA LEU A 338 20.32 2.58 -22.50
C LEU A 338 21.83 2.35 -22.59
N HIS A 339 22.18 1.23 -23.19
CA HIS A 339 23.55 0.74 -23.17
C HIS A 339 24.46 1.41 -24.22
N ALA A 340 23.85 1.90 -25.30
CA ALA A 340 24.57 2.50 -26.40
C ALA A 340 23.74 3.60 -27.10
N SER A 341 24.44 4.63 -27.59
CA SER A 341 23.89 5.73 -28.38
C SER A 341 24.54 5.77 -29.77
N ASP A 342 23.78 6.25 -30.75
CA ASP A 342 24.22 6.50 -32.14
C ASP A 342 24.65 7.96 -32.37
N ARG A 343 24.83 8.75 -31.28
CA ARG A 343 25.21 10.17 -31.31
C ARG A 343 24.22 11.06 -32.08
N GLY A 344 22.97 10.62 -32.21
CA GLY A 344 21.97 11.32 -33.01
C GLY A 344 22.04 11.03 -34.50
N ASP A 345 22.99 10.20 -34.96
CA ASP A 345 23.06 9.82 -36.37
C ASP A 345 22.01 8.76 -36.71
N ARG A 346 20.89 9.22 -37.27
CA ARG A 346 19.82 8.34 -37.78
C ARG A 346 20.31 7.35 -38.84
N ASN A 347 21.41 7.62 -39.53
CA ASN A 347 21.96 6.75 -40.57
C ASN A 347 23.06 5.81 -40.08
N TYR A 348 23.31 5.76 -38.76
CA TYR A 348 24.33 4.93 -38.15
C TYR A 348 24.16 3.45 -38.54
N ALA A 349 25.25 2.85 -39.02
CA ALA A 349 25.25 1.51 -39.61
C ALA A 349 26.16 0.50 -38.87
N GLY A 350 26.88 0.95 -37.83
CA GLY A 350 27.70 0.08 -37.00
C GLY A 350 26.88 -0.58 -35.88
N VAL A 351 27.55 -1.42 -35.08
CA VAL A 351 26.99 -1.84 -33.79
C VAL A 351 27.01 -0.61 -32.88
N PRO A 352 25.87 -0.21 -32.27
CA PRO A 352 25.85 0.90 -31.32
C PRO A 352 26.84 0.63 -30.19
N ASP A 353 27.65 1.63 -29.84
CA ASP A 353 28.75 1.50 -28.88
C ASP A 353 28.65 2.57 -27.76
N GLY A 354 29.47 2.43 -26.72
CA GLY A 354 29.66 3.38 -25.65
C GLY A 354 30.13 4.74 -26.19
N GLN A 355 29.21 5.70 -26.18
CA GLN A 355 29.50 7.10 -26.44
C GLN A 355 29.81 7.82 -25.11
N GLN A 356 30.52 8.94 -25.20
CA GLN A 356 30.87 9.75 -24.03
C GLN A 356 29.64 10.13 -23.20
N MET A 357 28.55 10.46 -23.89
CA MET A 357 27.22 10.77 -23.35
C MET A 357 26.14 10.43 -24.39
N PRO A 358 24.88 10.19 -23.96
CA PRO A 358 23.71 10.08 -24.83
C PRO A 358 23.46 11.39 -25.60
N ASP A 359 22.73 11.32 -26.70
CA ASP A 359 22.47 12.45 -27.60
C ASP A 359 21.06 13.03 -27.44
N VAL A 360 20.89 14.29 -27.86
CA VAL A 360 19.59 14.98 -27.77
C VAL A 360 18.56 14.43 -28.77
N GLU A 361 18.98 14.01 -29.97
CA GLU A 361 18.07 13.74 -31.09
C GLU A 361 17.28 12.43 -30.93
N ILE A 362 17.94 11.38 -30.44
CA ILE A 362 17.43 10.01 -30.43
C ILE A 362 17.25 9.51 -28.99
N SER A 363 18.14 9.85 -28.05
CA SER A 363 18.00 9.39 -26.65
C SER A 363 16.79 9.98 -25.94
N LEU A 364 16.42 11.24 -26.22
CA LEU A 364 15.22 11.86 -25.62
C LEU A 364 13.91 11.21 -26.10
N PRO A 365 13.66 11.02 -27.42
CA PRO A 365 12.52 10.25 -27.89
C PRO A 365 12.50 8.81 -27.35
N PHE A 366 13.66 8.15 -27.28
CA PHE A 366 13.79 6.81 -26.70
C PHE A 366 13.28 6.78 -25.26
N TRP A 367 13.81 7.64 -24.38
CA TRP A 367 13.43 7.64 -22.96
C TRP A 367 11.97 8.04 -22.73
N ARG A 368 11.42 8.94 -23.54
CA ARG A 368 9.99 9.25 -23.49
C ARG A 368 9.15 8.03 -23.82
N ASP A 369 9.48 7.28 -24.87
CA ASP A 369 8.70 6.11 -25.26
C ASP A 369 8.88 4.92 -24.30
N VAL A 370 10.09 4.68 -23.79
CA VAL A 370 10.34 3.67 -22.73
C VAL A 370 9.55 4.00 -21.48
N ALA A 371 9.64 5.24 -20.97
CA ALA A 371 8.91 5.66 -19.78
C ALA A 371 7.40 5.56 -19.97
N ALA A 372 6.87 5.99 -21.13
CA ALA A 372 5.45 5.87 -21.44
C ALA A 372 4.98 4.41 -21.49
N THR A 373 5.85 3.49 -21.92
CA THR A 373 5.55 2.06 -22.04
C THR A 373 5.51 1.36 -20.67
N PHE A 374 6.40 1.73 -19.74
CA PHE A 374 6.62 0.99 -18.49
C PHE A 374 6.24 1.75 -17.21
N LYS A 375 5.68 2.97 -17.32
CA LYS A 375 5.31 3.81 -16.16
C LYS A 375 4.40 3.14 -15.12
N ASP A 376 3.60 2.17 -15.57
CA ASP A 376 2.61 1.47 -14.74
C ASP A 376 3.13 0.14 -14.16
N ASP A 377 4.37 -0.26 -14.47
CA ASP A 377 5.06 -1.40 -13.83
C ASP A 377 6.21 -0.88 -12.96
N GLY A 378 5.95 -0.72 -11.67
CA GLY A 378 6.91 -0.15 -10.74
C GLY A 378 8.13 -1.02 -10.43
N GLY A 379 8.16 -2.29 -10.87
CA GLY A 379 9.38 -3.09 -10.76
C GLY A 379 10.30 -3.02 -11.98
N VAL A 380 9.96 -2.17 -12.96
CA VAL A 380 10.91 -1.72 -13.98
C VAL A 380 11.68 -0.51 -13.46
N ILE A 381 13.00 -0.57 -13.60
CA ILE A 381 13.98 0.47 -13.21
C ILE A 381 14.58 1.03 -14.50
N PHE A 382 14.71 2.35 -14.57
CA PHE A 382 15.26 3.04 -15.74
C PHE A 382 16.69 3.46 -15.49
N GLU A 383 17.66 2.82 -16.13
CA GLU A 383 19.06 3.25 -16.10
C GLU A 383 19.36 4.16 -17.29
N LEU A 384 19.47 5.47 -17.01
CA LEU A 384 19.39 6.52 -18.04
C LEU A 384 20.44 6.40 -19.13
N TYR A 385 21.65 5.96 -18.76
CA TYR A 385 22.74 5.68 -19.69
C TYR A 385 23.82 4.86 -18.98
N ASN A 386 24.31 3.82 -19.65
CA ASN A 386 25.25 2.85 -19.11
C ASN A 386 26.55 3.49 -18.56
N GLU A 387 27.35 4.13 -19.41
CA GLU A 387 28.72 4.49 -19.07
C GLU A 387 29.12 5.89 -19.59
N PRO A 388 28.75 6.98 -18.90
CA PRO A 388 29.31 8.29 -19.17
C PRO A 388 30.83 8.32 -19.00
N HIS A 389 31.55 8.92 -19.95
CA HIS A 389 33.01 9.02 -19.91
C HIS A 389 33.54 10.23 -20.67
N ASP A 390 34.78 10.63 -20.35
CA ASP A 390 35.52 11.71 -21.04
C ASP A 390 34.75 13.03 -21.20
N VAL A 391 33.95 13.39 -20.18
CA VAL A 391 33.21 14.65 -20.08
C VAL A 391 33.36 15.25 -18.68
N SER A 392 33.17 16.57 -18.56
CA SER A 392 33.13 17.23 -17.25
C SER A 392 31.84 16.90 -16.49
N PRO A 393 31.83 17.01 -15.14
CA PRO A 393 30.59 16.91 -14.35
C PRO A 393 29.48 17.88 -14.80
N ALA A 394 29.85 19.05 -15.32
CA ALA A 394 28.89 20.01 -15.85
C ALA A 394 28.18 19.51 -17.12
N ILE A 395 28.90 18.85 -18.03
CA ILE A 395 28.34 18.23 -19.23
C ILE A 395 27.53 16.98 -18.86
N TRP A 396 28.03 16.17 -17.92
CA TRP A 396 27.29 15.00 -17.41
C TRP A 396 25.90 15.41 -16.88
N LEU A 397 25.82 16.49 -16.11
CA LEU A 397 24.55 16.94 -15.53
C LEU A 397 23.65 17.64 -16.57
N ASN A 398 24.21 18.58 -17.35
CA ASN A 398 23.44 19.56 -18.13
C ASN A 398 23.45 19.30 -19.65
N GLY A 399 24.23 18.33 -20.12
CA GLY A 399 24.50 18.15 -21.55
C GLY A 399 25.45 19.20 -22.08
N GLY A 400 25.77 19.12 -23.37
CA GLY A 400 26.82 19.95 -23.94
C GLY A 400 27.21 19.54 -25.36
N ASP A 401 28.03 20.35 -25.99
CA ASP A 401 28.62 19.98 -27.28
C ASP A 401 29.79 19.02 -27.00
N ILE A 402 29.77 17.87 -27.68
CA ILE A 402 30.87 16.91 -27.68
C ILE A 402 31.63 17.12 -28.97
N ALA A 403 32.91 17.48 -28.84
CA ALA A 403 33.78 17.67 -29.98
C ALA A 403 33.99 16.35 -30.75
N ALA A 404 34.38 16.45 -32.01
CA ALA A 404 34.88 15.30 -32.73
C ALA A 404 36.10 14.74 -31.97
N GLY A 405 36.08 13.44 -31.67
CA GLY A 405 37.01 12.81 -30.74
C GLY A 405 37.65 11.55 -31.33
N PRO A 406 38.68 11.00 -30.65
CA PRO A 406 39.33 9.78 -31.11
C PRO A 406 38.34 8.61 -31.12
N SER A 407 38.59 7.66 -32.00
CA SER A 407 37.86 6.40 -32.11
C SER A 407 38.14 5.52 -30.89
N TYR A 408 37.09 4.98 -30.28
CA TYR A 408 37.17 3.94 -29.26
C TYR A 408 37.05 2.56 -29.93
N PRO A 409 37.40 1.44 -29.25
CA PRO A 409 37.35 0.12 -29.86
C PRO A 409 35.96 -0.23 -30.42
N GLY A 410 35.83 -0.29 -31.75
CA GLY A 410 34.56 -0.56 -32.43
C GLY A 410 34.09 0.53 -33.40
N ASP A 411 34.72 1.71 -33.39
CA ASP A 411 34.34 2.82 -34.27
C ASP A 411 35.00 2.81 -35.67
N PRO A 412 34.35 3.42 -36.68
CA PRO A 412 35.04 3.94 -37.86
C PRO A 412 35.95 5.13 -37.51
N GLU A 413 37.04 5.30 -38.26
CA GLU A 413 38.27 6.07 -37.95
C GLU A 413 38.15 7.50 -37.39
N THR A 414 37.00 8.19 -37.45
CA THR A 414 36.78 9.47 -36.72
C THR A 414 35.32 9.62 -36.24
N ARG A 415 35.13 9.95 -34.95
CA ARG A 415 33.81 10.27 -34.39
C ARG A 415 33.43 11.73 -34.72
N ALA A 416 32.39 11.95 -35.52
CA ALA A 416 31.74 13.25 -35.67
C ALA A 416 31.29 13.87 -34.32
N ALA A 417 31.36 15.20 -34.23
CA ALA A 417 30.84 15.98 -33.12
C ALA A 417 29.31 15.83 -33.02
N TYR A 418 28.77 15.89 -31.80
CA TYR A 418 27.33 15.78 -31.56
C TYR A 418 26.93 16.57 -30.30
N ARG A 419 25.62 16.79 -30.14
CA ARG A 419 25.06 17.43 -28.95
C ARG A 419 24.63 16.36 -27.95
N ALA A 420 25.29 16.32 -26.80
CA ALA A 420 24.94 15.43 -25.70
C ALA A 420 23.76 15.97 -24.88
N VAL A 421 22.91 15.06 -24.43
CA VAL A 421 21.87 15.32 -23.42
C VAL A 421 22.41 15.02 -22.03
N GLY A 422 22.11 15.88 -21.06
CA GLY A 422 22.53 15.69 -19.67
C GLY A 422 21.63 14.72 -18.90
N MET A 423 22.16 14.14 -17.81
CA MET A 423 21.41 13.24 -16.94
C MET A 423 20.16 13.89 -16.34
N GLN A 424 20.21 15.20 -16.03
CA GLN A 424 19.04 15.92 -15.53
C GLN A 424 17.93 16.00 -16.59
N GLU A 425 18.29 16.22 -17.85
CA GLU A 425 17.32 16.34 -18.93
C GLU A 425 16.72 14.98 -19.29
N LEU A 426 17.51 13.90 -19.27
CA LEU A 426 17.00 12.53 -19.38
C LEU A 426 16.05 12.16 -18.25
N TYR A 427 16.40 12.48 -17.00
CA TYR A 427 15.52 12.31 -15.85
C TYR A 427 14.19 13.04 -16.05
N ASN A 428 14.25 14.30 -16.49
CA ASN A 428 13.06 15.10 -16.77
C ASN A 428 12.24 14.50 -17.92
N ALA A 429 12.88 13.92 -18.94
CA ALA A 429 12.19 13.25 -20.04
C ALA A 429 11.39 12.04 -19.54
N VAL A 430 11.95 11.22 -18.66
CA VAL A 430 11.23 10.11 -18.00
C VAL A 430 10.05 10.65 -17.19
N ARG A 431 10.28 11.63 -16.31
CA ARG A 431 9.23 12.19 -15.45
C ARG A 431 8.13 12.90 -16.22
N SER A 432 8.44 13.49 -17.38
CA SER A 432 7.44 14.15 -18.25
C SER A 432 6.33 13.22 -18.75
N GLN A 433 6.57 11.90 -18.74
CA GLN A 433 5.59 10.89 -19.15
C GLN A 433 4.68 10.43 -18.01
N GLY A 434 4.82 11.02 -16.82
CA GLY A 434 4.14 10.61 -15.60
C GLY A 434 4.74 9.37 -14.94
N ALA A 435 5.89 8.89 -15.43
CA ALA A 435 6.56 7.73 -14.87
C ALA A 435 7.14 8.03 -13.49
N ARG A 436 6.84 7.18 -12.51
CA ARG A 436 7.28 7.30 -11.11
C ARG A 436 8.25 6.19 -10.69
N ASN A 437 8.71 5.39 -11.64
CA ASN A 437 9.70 4.31 -11.47
C ASN A 437 10.99 4.81 -10.82
N LEU A 438 11.73 3.87 -10.21
CA LEU A 438 13.10 4.13 -9.77
C LEU A 438 13.97 4.43 -10.99
N VAL A 439 14.76 5.51 -10.90
CA VAL A 439 15.72 5.89 -11.94
C VAL A 439 17.12 5.63 -11.41
N LEU A 440 17.91 4.87 -12.16
CA LEU A 440 19.31 4.58 -11.91
C LEU A 440 20.18 5.50 -12.79
N ILE A 441 21.18 6.15 -12.20
CA ILE A 441 22.01 7.14 -12.90
C ILE A 441 23.48 6.79 -12.72
N SER A 442 24.15 6.45 -13.83
CA SER A 442 25.56 6.06 -13.82
C SER A 442 26.51 7.23 -13.72
N GLY A 443 27.63 7.00 -13.04
CA GLY A 443 28.68 7.99 -12.79
C GLY A 443 29.53 8.35 -14.01
N LEU A 444 30.58 9.12 -13.78
CA LEU A 444 31.60 9.46 -14.77
C LEU A 444 32.66 8.34 -14.89
N HIS A 445 33.57 8.47 -15.86
CA HIS A 445 34.72 7.56 -16.04
C HIS A 445 34.29 6.11 -16.25
N TRP A 446 33.49 5.93 -17.31
CA TRP A 446 32.87 4.65 -17.65
C TRP A 446 32.00 4.17 -16.49
N GLY A 447 31.07 5.03 -16.07
CA GLY A 447 30.11 4.71 -15.01
C GLY A 447 30.72 4.52 -13.61
N TYR A 448 31.99 4.85 -13.35
CA TYR A 448 32.66 4.55 -12.08
C TYR A 448 32.50 5.64 -11.00
N TYR A 449 32.91 6.88 -11.28
CA TYR A 449 33.02 7.93 -10.27
C TYR A 449 31.66 8.49 -9.87
N LEU A 450 31.39 8.54 -8.56
CA LEU A 450 30.25 9.24 -7.96
C LEU A 450 30.66 10.38 -7.01
N ASN A 451 31.96 10.62 -6.84
CA ASN A 451 32.49 11.69 -5.97
C ASN A 451 32.10 13.13 -6.39
N HIS A 452 31.55 13.34 -7.59
CA HIS A 452 31.05 14.63 -8.06
C HIS A 452 29.62 14.97 -7.56
N LEU A 453 28.85 13.98 -7.09
CA LEU A 453 27.45 14.14 -6.70
C LEU A 453 27.18 15.22 -5.63
N PRO A 454 28.06 15.49 -4.63
CA PRO A 454 27.82 16.56 -3.67
C PRO A 454 27.59 17.95 -4.29
N THR A 455 28.05 18.17 -5.52
CA THR A 455 27.88 19.44 -6.25
C THR A 455 27.09 19.30 -7.55
N HIS A 456 26.95 18.07 -8.07
CA HIS A 456 26.38 17.81 -9.40
C HIS A 456 25.31 16.69 -9.38
N ALA A 457 24.64 16.44 -8.26
CA ALA A 457 23.54 15.46 -8.22
C ALA A 457 22.35 15.90 -9.07
N VAL A 458 21.73 14.92 -9.76
CA VAL A 458 20.44 15.11 -10.42
C VAL A 458 19.38 15.39 -9.37
N GLN A 459 18.58 16.44 -9.62
CA GLN A 459 17.50 16.89 -8.76
C GLN A 459 16.19 16.19 -9.13
N GLY A 460 15.54 15.62 -8.13
CA GLY A 460 14.29 14.89 -8.29
C GLY A 460 14.02 13.94 -7.13
N TYR A 461 13.11 12.99 -7.35
CA TYR A 461 12.75 11.93 -6.43
C TYR A 461 12.94 10.54 -7.06
N ASN A 462 13.03 9.52 -6.19
CA ASN A 462 13.15 8.10 -6.55
C ASN A 462 14.35 7.84 -7.48
N ILE A 463 15.54 8.25 -7.03
CA ILE A 463 16.82 8.16 -7.75
C ILE A 463 17.80 7.28 -6.95
N ALA A 464 18.47 6.37 -7.65
CA ALA A 464 19.67 5.68 -7.18
C ALA A 464 20.82 5.95 -8.16
N TYR A 465 22.06 5.77 -7.72
CA TYR A 465 23.25 5.98 -8.54
C TYR A 465 24.00 4.68 -8.80
N SER A 466 24.59 4.55 -10.00
CA SER A 466 25.34 3.37 -10.43
C SER A 466 26.85 3.62 -10.47
N SER A 467 27.64 2.65 -10.00
CA SER A 467 29.10 2.60 -10.17
C SER A 467 29.57 1.32 -10.86
N HIS A 468 30.52 1.40 -11.81
CA HIS A 468 31.10 0.25 -12.54
C HIS A 468 32.60 -0.01 -12.21
N PRO A 469 32.91 -0.59 -11.03
CA PRO A 469 34.25 -0.77 -10.49
C PRO A 469 34.98 -2.01 -11.01
N TYR A 470 35.03 -2.27 -12.33
CA TYR A 470 35.76 -3.41 -12.94
C TYR A 470 37.22 -3.54 -12.44
N ASP A 471 37.83 -4.74 -12.54
CA ASP A 471 39.22 -5.01 -12.10
C ASP A 471 40.30 -4.35 -12.99
N TRP A 472 40.31 -3.01 -12.98
CA TRP A 472 41.29 -2.15 -13.64
C TRP A 472 42.24 -1.52 -12.62
N PRO A 473 43.51 -1.20 -13.00
CA PRO A 473 44.50 -0.68 -12.06
C PRO A 473 44.08 0.56 -11.27
N ASP A 474 43.24 1.42 -11.84
CA ASP A 474 42.71 2.65 -11.25
C ASP A 474 41.39 2.46 -10.47
N LYS A 475 40.79 1.26 -10.52
CA LYS A 475 39.51 0.92 -9.88
C LYS A 475 39.67 -0.16 -8.80
N GLN A 476 40.73 -0.08 -8.00
CA GLN A 476 41.07 -1.10 -6.99
C GLN A 476 40.49 -0.78 -5.60
N ALA A 477 40.38 -1.79 -4.73
CA ALA A 477 39.71 -1.69 -3.42
C ALA A 477 40.16 -0.52 -2.53
N GLY A 478 41.42 -0.12 -2.61
CA GLY A 478 41.96 0.98 -1.82
C GLY A 478 41.40 2.37 -2.15
N VAL A 479 40.75 2.55 -3.31
CA VAL A 479 40.21 3.84 -3.76
C VAL A 479 38.69 3.89 -3.86
N TRP A 480 38.01 2.73 -3.84
CA TRP A 480 36.55 2.60 -3.97
C TRP A 480 35.77 3.56 -3.07
N GLU A 481 36.21 3.71 -1.82
CA GLU A 481 35.56 4.60 -0.86
C GLU A 481 35.55 6.05 -1.32
N ALA A 482 36.70 6.57 -1.74
CA ALA A 482 36.85 7.95 -2.17
C ALA A 482 36.14 8.21 -3.50
N ASP A 483 36.11 7.22 -4.39
CA ASP A 483 35.68 7.36 -5.77
C ASP A 483 34.17 7.23 -5.95
N PHE A 484 33.53 6.30 -5.24
CA PHE A 484 32.08 6.09 -5.33
C PHE A 484 31.40 5.69 -4.02
N GLY A 485 32.14 5.19 -3.04
CA GLY A 485 31.59 4.68 -1.79
C GLY A 485 31.04 5.73 -0.84
N VAL A 486 31.73 6.86 -0.72
CA VAL A 486 31.45 7.89 0.29
C VAL A 486 30.03 8.44 0.19
N VAL A 487 29.49 8.53 -1.03
CA VAL A 487 28.14 9.07 -1.28
C VAL A 487 27.03 8.13 -0.81
N SER A 488 27.31 6.84 -0.59
CA SER A 488 26.30 5.86 -0.16
C SER A 488 25.71 6.13 1.23
N SER A 489 26.33 7.05 1.99
CA SER A 489 25.79 7.59 3.24
C SER A 489 24.60 8.53 3.04
N THR A 490 24.39 9.03 1.83
CA THR A 490 23.38 10.07 1.50
C THR A 490 22.43 9.67 0.38
N VAL A 491 22.87 8.81 -0.54
CA VAL A 491 22.07 8.33 -1.68
C VAL A 491 22.19 6.81 -1.83
N PRO A 492 21.18 6.11 -2.37
CA PRO A 492 21.33 4.70 -2.68
C PRO A 492 22.33 4.51 -3.83
N VAL A 493 23.24 3.56 -3.66
CA VAL A 493 24.22 3.19 -4.68
C VAL A 493 24.06 1.71 -5.04
N ILE A 494 24.08 1.43 -6.34
CA ILE A 494 24.11 0.09 -6.92
C ILE A 494 25.41 -0.04 -7.70
N ILE A 495 26.13 -1.14 -7.53
CA ILE A 495 27.22 -1.48 -8.43
C ILE A 495 26.59 -2.05 -9.71
N GLY A 496 26.43 -1.23 -10.75
CA GLY A 496 25.67 -1.59 -11.95
C GLY A 496 26.36 -2.59 -12.87
N GLU A 497 27.69 -2.65 -12.80
CA GLU A 497 28.49 -3.66 -13.48
C GLU A 497 29.80 -3.90 -12.73
N PHE A 498 30.26 -5.15 -12.70
CA PHE A 498 31.59 -5.49 -12.22
C PHE A 498 32.01 -6.85 -12.78
N GLY A 499 33.32 -7.06 -12.86
CA GLY A 499 33.91 -8.28 -13.40
C GLY A 499 35.42 -8.18 -13.51
N ALA A 500 36.04 -9.30 -13.80
CA ALA A 500 37.45 -9.39 -14.15
C ALA A 500 37.61 -10.08 -15.51
N TYR A 501 38.59 -9.62 -16.28
CA TYR A 501 38.88 -10.06 -17.66
C TYR A 501 39.84 -11.25 -17.73
N ASP A 502 40.05 -11.92 -16.59
CA ASP A 502 40.67 -13.23 -16.51
C ASP A 502 40.04 -14.05 -15.37
N CYS A 503 40.06 -15.38 -15.50
CA CYS A 503 39.52 -16.28 -14.48
C CYS A 503 40.48 -16.55 -13.30
N THR A 504 41.60 -15.84 -13.22
CA THR A 504 42.59 -16.00 -12.14
C THR A 504 42.40 -14.98 -11.03
N ARG A 505 41.83 -13.81 -11.35
CA ARG A 505 41.55 -12.69 -10.44
C ARG A 505 40.28 -12.87 -9.60
N LEU A 506 40.00 -14.10 -9.17
CA LEU A 506 38.79 -14.43 -8.41
C LEU A 506 38.70 -13.75 -7.02
N SER A 507 39.83 -13.29 -6.47
CA SER A 507 39.84 -12.52 -5.22
C SER A 507 39.13 -11.17 -5.36
N TYR A 508 39.20 -10.53 -6.53
CA TYR A 508 38.53 -9.26 -6.80
C TYR A 508 37.01 -9.38 -6.62
N TYR A 509 36.38 -10.43 -7.16
CA TYR A 509 34.94 -10.66 -6.99
C TYR A 509 34.54 -10.75 -5.51
N ARG A 510 35.33 -11.43 -4.68
CA ARG A 510 35.06 -11.51 -3.24
C ARG A 510 35.18 -10.13 -2.57
N GLN A 511 36.24 -9.40 -2.89
CA GLN A 511 36.48 -8.06 -2.33
C GLN A 511 35.35 -7.08 -2.65
N ILE A 512 34.89 -7.03 -3.91
CA ILE A 512 33.83 -6.09 -4.30
C ILE A 512 32.48 -6.46 -3.69
N LEU A 513 32.17 -7.76 -3.58
CA LEU A 513 30.95 -8.23 -2.92
C LEU A 513 30.99 -7.97 -1.41
N ASP A 514 32.13 -8.16 -0.75
CA ASP A 514 32.32 -7.85 0.67
C ASP A 514 32.19 -6.34 0.93
N TYR A 515 32.75 -5.52 0.04
CA TYR A 515 32.59 -4.08 0.08
C TYR A 515 31.13 -3.66 -0.08
N ALA A 516 30.42 -4.24 -1.06
CA ALA A 516 28.99 -4.00 -1.25
C ALA A 516 28.17 -4.36 -0.01
N ASP A 517 28.44 -5.51 0.62
CA ASP A 517 27.76 -5.93 1.84
C ASP A 517 28.06 -5.01 3.04
N GLN A 518 29.33 -4.61 3.21
CA GLN A 518 29.78 -3.68 4.25
C GLN A 518 29.08 -2.32 4.14
N LYS A 519 28.89 -1.84 2.90
CA LYS A 519 28.28 -0.54 2.59
C LYS A 519 26.78 -0.58 2.39
N GLY A 520 26.20 -1.77 2.33
CA GLY A 520 24.79 -1.98 2.06
C GLY A 520 24.37 -1.66 0.63
N LEU A 521 25.28 -1.79 -0.34
CA LEU A 521 25.03 -1.49 -1.75
C LEU A 521 24.28 -2.65 -2.42
N GLY A 522 23.48 -2.30 -3.43
CA GLY A 522 23.06 -3.28 -4.43
C GLY A 522 24.20 -3.59 -5.40
N TRP A 523 24.08 -4.67 -6.18
CA TRP A 523 25.04 -5.00 -7.22
C TRP A 523 24.42 -5.83 -8.35
N ILE A 524 25.01 -5.72 -9.54
CA ILE A 524 24.60 -6.43 -10.75
C ILE A 524 25.86 -6.98 -11.42
N ALA A 525 25.98 -8.31 -11.47
CA ALA A 525 27.15 -8.97 -12.03
C ALA A 525 27.08 -9.03 -13.56
N TRP A 526 28.18 -8.70 -14.23
CA TRP A 526 28.37 -8.92 -15.66
C TRP A 526 29.08 -10.27 -15.88
N ALA A 527 28.63 -11.20 -16.73
CA ALA A 527 27.32 -11.26 -17.42
C ALA A 527 26.80 -12.70 -17.66
N TRP A 528 25.48 -12.85 -17.79
CA TRP A 528 24.79 -14.07 -18.24
C TRP A 528 24.94 -14.27 -19.75
N TRP A 529 26.10 -14.76 -20.16
CA TRP A 529 26.46 -14.96 -21.56
C TRP A 529 27.40 -16.15 -21.70
N THR A 530 27.41 -16.77 -22.88
CA THR A 530 28.40 -17.80 -23.22
C THR A 530 28.76 -17.72 -24.70
N PRO A 531 30.03 -17.95 -25.09
CA PRO A 531 30.42 -18.01 -26.48
C PRO A 531 29.84 -19.25 -27.18
N PRO A 532 29.81 -19.27 -28.53
CA PRO A 532 29.35 -20.42 -29.31
C PRO A 532 30.00 -21.74 -28.90
N ALA A 533 29.31 -22.85 -29.16
CA ALA A 533 29.75 -24.19 -28.79
C ALA A 533 31.08 -24.60 -29.47
N VAL A 534 31.76 -25.59 -28.89
CA VAL A 534 32.96 -26.20 -29.46
C VAL A 534 32.67 -26.74 -30.87
N GLY A 535 33.57 -26.50 -31.82
CA GLY A 535 33.41 -26.86 -33.22
C GLY A 535 32.70 -25.80 -34.08
N VAL A 536 32.02 -24.82 -33.48
CA VAL A 536 31.44 -23.69 -34.21
C VAL A 536 32.52 -22.64 -34.50
N ALA A 537 32.70 -22.30 -35.78
CA ALA A 537 33.73 -21.39 -36.27
C ALA A 537 35.16 -21.77 -35.80
N GLY A 538 35.45 -23.07 -35.66
CA GLY A 538 36.78 -23.57 -35.31
C GLY A 538 37.15 -23.47 -33.83
N ARG A 539 36.21 -23.15 -32.93
CA ARG A 539 36.49 -23.04 -31.49
C ARG A 539 36.85 -24.39 -30.85
N THR A 540 37.96 -24.42 -30.12
CA THR A 540 38.34 -25.50 -29.20
C THR A 540 37.80 -25.21 -27.79
N ALA A 541 37.77 -26.23 -26.92
CA ALA A 541 37.40 -26.05 -25.52
C ALA A 541 38.29 -25.00 -24.80
N GLU A 542 39.58 -24.96 -25.13
CA GLU A 542 40.53 -23.99 -24.58
C GLU A 542 40.23 -22.57 -25.04
N SER A 543 40.11 -22.33 -26.36
CA SER A 543 39.78 -21.00 -26.90
C SER A 543 38.45 -20.48 -26.37
N ARG A 544 37.47 -21.37 -26.19
CA ARG A 544 36.17 -21.05 -25.64
C ARG A 544 36.24 -20.64 -24.17
N MET A 545 37.03 -21.33 -23.36
CA MET A 545 37.25 -20.94 -21.96
C MET A 545 37.99 -19.60 -21.85
N GLN A 546 38.94 -19.34 -22.75
CA GLN A 546 39.59 -18.02 -22.80
C GLN A 546 38.60 -16.89 -23.13
N GLU A 547 37.66 -17.12 -24.06
CA GLU A 547 36.57 -16.16 -24.35
C GLU A 547 35.67 -15.93 -23.12
N ILE A 548 35.25 -17.00 -22.42
CA ILE A 548 34.47 -16.91 -21.17
C ILE A 548 35.18 -16.03 -20.14
N CYS A 549 36.48 -16.27 -19.92
CA CYS A 549 37.28 -15.54 -18.95
C CYS A 549 37.55 -14.08 -19.33
N ARG A 550 37.58 -13.76 -20.62
CA ARG A 550 37.79 -12.39 -21.13
C ARG A 550 36.48 -11.60 -21.30
N PHE A 551 35.32 -12.22 -21.17
CA PHE A 551 34.00 -11.55 -21.26
C PHE A 551 33.33 -11.35 -19.89
N PRO A 552 34.08 -11.49 -18.79
CA PRO A 552 33.54 -11.84 -17.47
C PRO A 552 32.28 -12.74 -17.45
N ALA A 553 32.18 -13.73 -18.33
CA ALA A 553 30.99 -14.56 -18.44
C ALA A 553 30.72 -15.36 -17.15
N LEU A 554 29.48 -15.36 -16.66
CA LEU A 554 29.07 -16.08 -15.44
C LEU A 554 28.66 -17.53 -15.71
N ILE A 555 28.45 -17.90 -16.98
CA ILE A 555 28.01 -19.23 -17.38
C ILE A 555 28.92 -19.79 -18.47
N THR A 556 29.08 -21.10 -18.46
CA THR A 556 29.82 -21.83 -19.49
C THR A 556 28.90 -22.45 -20.54
N ASP A 557 27.59 -22.49 -20.30
CA ASP A 557 26.56 -22.92 -21.26
C ASP A 557 25.20 -22.30 -20.91
N TRP A 558 24.24 -22.40 -21.83
CA TRP A 558 22.88 -21.86 -21.66
C TRP A 558 21.99 -22.66 -20.69
N ASN A 559 22.47 -23.78 -20.13
CA ASN A 559 21.79 -24.48 -19.03
C ASN A 559 22.14 -23.85 -17.67
N GLY A 560 22.99 -22.82 -17.65
CA GLY A 560 23.40 -22.14 -16.43
C GLY A 560 24.48 -22.87 -15.65
N THR A 561 25.33 -23.66 -16.32
CA THR A 561 26.55 -24.19 -15.68
C THR A 561 27.48 -23.01 -15.34
N PRO A 562 27.80 -22.75 -14.06
CA PRO A 562 28.57 -21.56 -13.70
C PRO A 562 30.01 -21.60 -14.25
N SER A 563 30.53 -20.45 -14.62
CA SER A 563 31.97 -20.24 -14.84
C SER A 563 32.70 -20.08 -13.49
N PRO A 564 34.05 -19.98 -13.47
CA PRO A 564 34.78 -19.72 -12.21
C PRO A 564 34.31 -18.46 -11.46
N SER A 565 33.98 -17.37 -12.16
CA SER A 565 33.36 -16.18 -11.56
C SER A 565 31.89 -16.43 -11.22
N GLY A 566 31.17 -17.14 -12.08
CA GLY A 566 29.79 -17.56 -11.88
C GLY A 566 29.56 -18.33 -10.58
N GLU A 567 30.47 -19.24 -10.22
CA GLU A 567 30.41 -19.99 -8.95
C GLU A 567 30.42 -19.05 -7.74
N ILE A 568 31.22 -17.98 -7.78
CA ILE A 568 31.29 -16.98 -6.70
C ILE A 568 29.98 -16.19 -6.62
N ILE A 569 29.46 -15.74 -7.77
CA ILE A 569 28.20 -14.99 -7.84
C ILE A 569 27.04 -15.86 -7.36
N LYS A 570 26.91 -17.09 -7.86
CA LYS A 570 25.86 -18.03 -7.47
C LYS A 570 25.91 -18.35 -5.97
N ALA A 571 27.10 -18.63 -5.45
CA ALA A 571 27.29 -18.89 -4.02
C ALA A 571 26.93 -17.65 -3.18
N ARG A 572 27.31 -16.45 -3.62
CA ARG A 572 26.96 -15.20 -2.91
C ARG A 572 25.44 -14.96 -2.93
N LEU A 573 24.77 -15.11 -4.07
CA LEU A 573 23.31 -14.97 -4.14
C LEU A 573 22.60 -15.95 -3.20
N ALA A 574 23.04 -17.21 -3.15
CA ALA A 574 22.48 -18.23 -2.28
C ALA A 574 22.74 -17.98 -0.77
N SER A 575 23.72 -17.13 -0.42
CA SER A 575 24.04 -16.81 0.98
C SER A 575 23.08 -15.80 1.62
N TYR A 576 22.25 -15.15 0.81
CA TYR A 576 21.33 -14.12 1.26
C TYR A 576 19.96 -14.69 1.63
N PRO A 577 19.26 -14.06 2.60
CA PRO A 577 17.98 -14.54 3.12
C PRO A 577 16.85 -14.51 2.10
#